data_AF-A0A2A2D6S4-F1
#
_entry.id   AF-A0A2A2D6S4-F1
#
_cell.length_a   1.000
_cell.length_b   1.000
_cell.length_c   1.000
_cell.angle_alpha   90.00
_cell.angle_beta   90.00
_cell.angle_gamma   90.00
#
_symmetry.space_group_name_H-M   'P 1'
#
loop_
_entity.id
_entity.type
_entity.pdbx_description
1 polymer ?
#
loop_
_entity_poly.entity_id
_entity_poly.type
_entity_poly.pdbx_seq_one_letter_code
_entity_poly.pdbx_strand_id
1 'polypeptide(L)'
;MNPESRVRPSTTAAVLPEDSRIPRSHPQSGATAEYDRYFHILRTPPDLCAWTRSCLGLQEAVLADLAHAPSLDDGQRADILTGLLYTSSATLASWLRTTPGPAPEHHEPFAGARPGPGRSGADQGDQSGVEQGDQPGAEQGDALRRWKLGHQLFHVLLATMNTVLDETLTAAQDNQGPSLVQGMERLRVLYDAATAAMTYASDVPTAAYQDEIRPSMRPPFVGPGFSGVFNREHRAMTIGMRRLRRAVKDLPPETGPVDEIRHAALSLDAAQSRNHSGHVKICERCVPSGTSLLRHHLAQSSPREEPLCDS
;
A
#
# COMPACT_ATOMS: atom_id res chain seq x y z
N MET A 1 27.82 34.29 3.12
CA MET A 1 26.63 33.97 2.32
C MET A 1 26.93 32.72 1.50
N ASN A 2 26.36 31.58 1.89
CA ASN A 2 26.13 30.44 1.01
C ASN A 2 24.97 29.63 1.59
N PRO A 3 23.75 29.64 1.01
CA PRO A 3 22.58 29.04 1.63
C PRO A 3 22.11 27.80 0.88
N GLU A 4 22.91 26.72 0.81
CA GLU A 4 22.42 25.44 0.25
C GLU A 4 23.05 24.25 0.97
N SER A 5 22.32 23.70 1.94
CA SER A 5 22.26 22.25 2.19
C SER A 5 21.12 21.97 3.18
N ARG A 6 19.89 22.00 2.66
CA ARG A 6 18.76 21.33 3.32
C ARG A 6 18.64 19.96 2.68
N VAL A 7 19.20 18.95 3.33
CA VAL A 7 18.88 17.55 3.03
C VAL A 7 17.39 17.39 3.29
N ARG A 8 16.59 17.33 2.23
CA ARG A 8 15.17 16.98 2.33
C ARG A 8 15.09 15.53 2.83
N PRO A 9 14.18 15.20 3.77
CA PRO A 9 13.93 13.80 4.09
C PRO A 9 13.45 13.10 2.82
N SER A 10 14.25 12.14 2.35
CA SER A 10 13.95 11.35 1.17
C SER A 10 12.78 10.45 1.50
N THR A 11 11.56 10.83 1.10
CA THR A 11 10.44 9.89 1.06
C THR A 11 10.75 8.85 0.01
N THR A 12 11.21 7.68 0.43
CA THR A 12 11.43 6.51 -0.42
C THR A 12 10.16 6.24 -1.22
N ALA A 13 10.24 6.36 -2.55
CA ALA A 13 9.11 6.08 -3.41
C ALA A 13 8.78 4.58 -3.39
N ALA A 14 7.50 4.23 -3.32
CA ALA A 14 7.06 2.85 -3.43
C ALA A 14 6.99 2.48 -4.92
N VAL A 15 7.70 1.45 -5.35
CA VAL A 15 7.59 0.96 -6.73
C VAL A 15 6.43 -0.03 -6.76
N LEU A 16 5.40 0.19 -7.57
CA LEU A 16 4.28 -0.74 -7.77
C LEU A 16 4.20 -1.20 -9.23
N PRO A 17 3.76 -2.43 -9.52
CA PRO A 17 3.52 -2.85 -10.89
C PRO A 17 2.44 -2.01 -11.59
N GLU A 18 2.54 -1.88 -12.92
CA GLU A 18 1.58 -1.11 -13.72
C GLU A 18 0.15 -1.64 -13.54
N ASP A 19 -0.01 -2.96 -13.36
CA ASP A 19 -1.30 -3.64 -13.42
C ASP A 19 -2.02 -3.90 -12.08
N SER A 20 -1.43 -3.48 -10.97
CA SER A 20 -1.90 -3.72 -9.59
C SER A 20 -1.84 -5.19 -9.12
N ARG A 21 -1.04 -6.01 -9.81
CA ARG A 21 -0.70 -7.40 -9.45
C ARG A 21 0.80 -7.62 -9.62
N ILE A 22 1.31 -8.72 -9.09
CA ILE A 22 2.59 -9.29 -9.52
C ILE A 22 2.39 -9.75 -10.99
N PRO A 23 3.34 -9.52 -11.92
CA PRO A 23 3.12 -8.84 -13.22
C PRO A 23 2.20 -9.49 -14.27
N ARG A 24 1.27 -8.72 -14.91
CA ARG A 24 0.88 -8.74 -16.37
C ARG A 24 0.20 -7.43 -16.87
N SER A 25 0.64 -6.84 -17.99
CA SER A 25 0.40 -5.45 -18.48
C SER A 25 -1.06 -5.00 -18.80
N HIS A 26 -1.44 -3.75 -18.42
CA HIS A 26 -2.61 -3.01 -18.97
C HIS A 26 -2.55 -1.46 -18.71
N PRO A 27 -2.97 -0.58 -19.66
CA PRO A 27 -2.74 0.88 -19.61
C PRO A 27 -3.72 1.71 -18.75
N GLN A 28 -3.34 2.95 -18.38
CA GLN A 28 -3.93 3.78 -17.30
C GLN A 28 -4.66 5.09 -17.74
N SER A 29 -5.50 5.64 -16.85
CA SER A 29 -6.19 6.94 -17.01
C SER A 29 -5.47 8.11 -16.30
N GLY A 30 -5.71 9.36 -16.74
CA GLY A 30 -5.02 10.57 -16.23
C GLY A 30 -5.18 10.86 -14.73
N ALA A 31 -6.34 10.56 -14.13
CA ALA A 31 -6.57 10.73 -12.68
C ALA A 31 -5.78 9.71 -11.82
N THR A 32 -5.49 8.53 -12.37
CA THR A 32 -4.69 7.49 -11.70
C THR A 32 -3.22 7.92 -11.61
N ALA A 33 -2.68 8.47 -12.71
CA ALA A 33 -1.29 8.92 -12.75
C ALA A 33 -1.01 10.07 -11.77
N GLU A 34 -1.97 10.95 -11.54
CA GLU A 34 -1.85 12.02 -10.55
C GLU A 34 -1.92 11.51 -9.11
N TYR A 35 -2.81 10.54 -8.86
CA TYR A 35 -2.88 9.83 -7.59
C TYR A 35 -1.53 9.16 -7.25
N ASP A 36 -0.96 8.45 -8.21
CA ASP A 36 0.33 7.79 -8.05
C ASP A 36 1.46 8.79 -7.78
N ARG A 37 1.49 9.92 -8.52
CA ARG A 37 2.48 10.97 -8.32
C ARG A 37 2.42 11.55 -6.91
N TYR A 38 1.22 11.81 -6.38
CA TYR A 38 1.05 12.40 -5.05
C TYR A 38 1.61 11.50 -3.94
N PHE A 39 1.34 10.19 -4.03
CA PHE A 39 1.80 9.18 -3.06
C PHE A 39 3.18 8.59 -3.37
N HIS A 40 3.88 9.11 -4.38
CA HIS A 40 5.20 8.61 -4.82
C HIS A 40 5.16 7.11 -5.15
N ILE A 41 4.14 6.72 -5.91
CA ILE A 41 3.96 5.37 -6.45
C ILE A 41 4.58 5.35 -7.84
N LEU A 42 5.68 4.61 -8.00
CA LEU A 42 6.38 4.45 -9.27
C LEU A 42 5.90 3.19 -9.97
N ARG A 43 5.35 3.35 -11.16
CA ARG A 43 4.88 2.22 -11.96
C ARG A 43 5.87 1.87 -13.05
N THR A 44 6.79 0.96 -12.73
CA THR A 44 7.81 0.48 -13.68
C THR A 44 7.58 -0.98 -14.07
N PRO A 45 7.94 -1.37 -15.29
CA PRO A 45 8.03 -2.78 -15.68
C PRO A 45 8.88 -3.58 -14.70
N PRO A 46 8.65 -4.90 -14.60
CA PRO A 46 9.01 -5.67 -13.43
C PRO A 46 10.52 -5.88 -13.28
N ASP A 47 11.12 -5.13 -12.37
CA ASP A 47 12.38 -5.51 -11.72
C ASP A 47 12.07 -5.96 -10.28
N LEU A 48 12.17 -7.26 -10.03
CA LEU A 48 11.98 -7.83 -8.69
C LEU A 48 12.98 -7.27 -7.68
N CYS A 49 14.19 -6.89 -8.11
CA CYS A 49 15.15 -6.21 -7.25
C CYS A 49 14.62 -4.85 -6.81
N ALA A 50 14.20 -4.00 -7.75
CA ALA A 50 13.64 -2.69 -7.44
C ALA A 50 12.40 -2.79 -6.54
N TRP A 51 11.47 -3.71 -6.84
CA TRP A 51 10.30 -3.98 -6.00
C TRP A 51 10.73 -4.34 -4.57
N THR A 52 11.60 -5.34 -4.42
CA THR A 52 12.06 -5.82 -3.10
C THR A 52 12.72 -4.71 -2.29
N ARG A 53 13.63 -3.94 -2.91
CA ARG A 53 14.27 -2.79 -2.24
C ARG A 53 13.25 -1.74 -1.81
N SER A 54 12.24 -1.45 -2.63
CA SER A 54 11.20 -0.49 -2.27
C SER A 54 10.33 -0.97 -1.10
N CYS A 55 9.98 -2.26 -1.05
CA CYS A 55 9.26 -2.85 0.09
C CYS A 55 10.08 -2.77 1.38
N LEU A 56 11.37 -3.11 1.32
CA LEU A 56 12.27 -3.04 2.47
C LEU A 56 12.46 -1.60 2.97
N GLY A 57 12.66 -0.64 2.06
CA GLY A 57 12.78 0.77 2.43
C GLY A 57 11.49 1.34 3.03
N LEU A 58 10.32 0.94 2.51
CA LEU A 58 9.03 1.29 3.10
C LEU A 58 8.86 0.66 4.49
N GLN A 59 9.22 -0.62 4.64
CA GLN A 59 9.20 -1.31 5.94
C GLN A 59 10.05 -0.58 6.97
N GLU A 60 11.29 -0.28 6.64
CA GLU A 60 12.19 0.49 7.51
C GLU A 60 11.57 1.84 7.90
N ALA A 61 11.04 2.58 6.93
CA ALA A 61 10.45 3.89 7.16
C ALA A 61 9.19 3.85 8.04
N VAL A 62 8.34 2.84 7.87
CA VAL A 62 7.15 2.60 8.70
C VAL A 62 7.57 2.18 10.10
N LEU A 63 8.47 1.21 10.24
CA LEU A 63 8.94 0.71 11.53
C LEU A 63 9.58 1.83 12.38
N ALA A 64 10.38 2.68 11.75
CA ALA A 64 10.97 3.84 12.42
C ALA A 64 9.90 4.85 12.90
N ASP A 65 8.81 5.02 12.15
CA ASP A 65 7.74 5.95 12.50
C ASP A 65 6.69 5.37 13.46
N LEU A 66 6.52 4.04 13.52
CA LEU A 66 5.52 3.39 14.38
C LEU A 66 5.68 3.79 15.84
N ALA A 67 6.91 3.96 16.34
CA ALA A 67 7.17 4.42 17.71
C ALA A 67 6.56 5.80 18.03
N HIS A 68 6.30 6.60 16.99
CA HIS A 68 5.77 7.96 17.08
C HIS A 68 4.27 8.04 16.76
N ALA A 69 3.59 6.90 16.62
CA ALA A 69 2.17 6.81 16.35
C ALA A 69 1.39 6.41 17.64
N PRO A 70 1.02 7.35 18.53
CA PRO A 70 0.44 7.05 19.83
C PRO A 70 -0.99 6.49 19.79
N SER A 71 -1.76 6.66 18.71
CA SER A 71 -3.14 6.13 18.67
C SER A 71 -3.23 4.66 18.27
N LEU A 72 -2.10 4.04 17.90
CA LEU A 72 -2.04 2.61 17.64
C LEU A 72 -1.89 1.82 18.94
N ASP A 73 -2.86 0.92 19.17
CA ASP A 73 -2.74 -0.11 20.20
C ASP A 73 -1.78 -1.25 19.77
N ASP A 74 -1.39 -2.10 20.72
CA ASP A 74 -0.45 -3.20 20.47
C ASP A 74 -0.97 -4.22 19.45
N GLY A 75 -2.29 -4.42 19.38
CA GLY A 75 -2.92 -5.28 18.39
C GLY A 75 -2.78 -4.73 16.98
N GLN A 76 -3.05 -3.43 16.79
CA GLN A 76 -2.89 -2.75 15.51
C GLN A 76 -1.42 -2.70 15.06
N ARG A 77 -0.49 -2.53 16.00
CA ARG A 77 0.96 -2.65 15.70
C ARG A 77 1.29 -4.04 15.22
N ALA A 78 0.81 -5.08 15.91
CA ALA A 78 1.00 -6.46 15.50
C ALA A 78 0.38 -6.76 14.13
N ASP A 79 -0.79 -6.20 13.82
CA ASP A 79 -1.43 -6.32 12.51
C ASP A 79 -0.58 -5.70 11.40
N ILE A 80 -0.02 -4.51 11.61
CA ILE A 80 0.90 -3.86 10.66
C ILE A 80 2.12 -4.76 10.42
N LEU A 81 2.79 -5.22 11.49
CA LEU A 81 3.97 -6.09 11.40
C LEU A 81 3.65 -7.39 10.65
N THR A 82 2.48 -7.97 10.91
CA THR A 82 2.02 -9.18 10.23
C THR A 82 1.78 -8.91 8.74
N GLY A 83 1.18 -7.78 8.39
CA GLY A 83 1.04 -7.35 6.99
C GLY A 83 2.38 -7.21 6.27
N LEU A 84 3.38 -6.58 6.91
CA LEU A 84 4.73 -6.45 6.37
C LEU A 84 5.41 -7.81 6.16
N LEU A 85 5.19 -8.77 7.07
CA LEU A 85 5.68 -10.14 6.94
C LEU A 85 5.05 -10.84 5.72
N TYR A 86 3.74 -10.70 5.51
CA TYR A 86 3.07 -11.26 4.33
C TYR A 86 3.58 -10.66 3.03
N THR A 87 3.81 -9.35 2.97
CA THR A 87 4.43 -8.70 1.81
C THR A 87 5.84 -9.24 1.54
N SER A 88 6.64 -9.42 2.58
CA SER A 88 8.00 -9.97 2.46
C SER A 88 7.96 -11.41 1.95
N SER A 89 7.06 -12.23 2.48
CA SER A 89 6.83 -13.61 2.04
C SER A 89 6.38 -13.67 0.58
N ALA A 90 5.46 -12.81 0.15
CA ALA A 90 4.99 -12.75 -1.24
C ALA A 90 6.11 -12.32 -2.22
N THR A 91 6.97 -11.42 -1.77
CA THR A 91 8.15 -10.98 -2.51
C THR A 91 9.15 -12.13 -2.67
N LEU A 92 9.47 -12.84 -1.59
CA LEU A 92 10.35 -14.02 -1.64
C LEU A 92 9.79 -15.14 -2.51
N ALA A 93 8.49 -15.43 -2.41
CA ALA A 93 7.83 -16.41 -3.27
C ALA A 93 7.95 -16.06 -4.76
N SER A 94 7.94 -14.76 -5.09
CA SER A 94 8.12 -14.28 -6.47
C SER A 94 9.55 -14.48 -6.97
N TRP A 95 10.55 -14.32 -6.11
CA TRP A 95 11.94 -14.68 -6.43
C TRP A 95 12.09 -16.17 -6.72
N LEU A 96 11.51 -17.04 -5.88
CA LEU A 96 11.60 -18.49 -6.08
C LEU A 96 10.97 -18.96 -7.40
N ARG A 97 9.91 -18.30 -7.86
CA ARG A 97 9.27 -18.60 -9.17
C ARG A 97 10.07 -18.12 -10.36
N THR A 98 10.96 -17.14 -10.19
CA THR A 98 11.72 -16.53 -11.28
C THR A 98 13.15 -17.02 -11.39
N THR A 99 13.69 -17.66 -10.34
CA THR A 99 14.93 -18.44 -10.44
C THR A 99 14.75 -19.50 -11.53
N PRO A 100 15.52 -19.42 -12.64
CA PRO A 100 15.58 -20.52 -13.59
C PRO A 100 16.00 -21.77 -12.82
N GLY A 101 15.34 -22.91 -13.07
CA GLY A 101 15.86 -24.19 -12.60
C GLY A 101 17.32 -24.36 -13.05
N PRO A 102 18.13 -25.19 -12.36
CA PRO A 102 19.51 -25.41 -12.76
C PRO A 102 19.53 -25.78 -14.25
N ALA A 103 20.14 -24.91 -15.06
CA ALA A 103 20.35 -25.21 -16.46
C ALA A 103 21.17 -26.52 -16.52
N PRO A 104 20.90 -27.43 -17.48
CA PRO A 104 21.77 -28.57 -17.69
C PRO A 104 23.20 -28.05 -17.88
N GLU A 105 24.12 -28.53 -17.05
CA GLU A 105 25.50 -28.08 -17.00
C GLU A 105 26.18 -28.31 -18.35
N HIS A 106 26.27 -27.26 -19.18
CA HIS A 106 27.26 -27.20 -20.22
C HIS A 106 28.58 -26.80 -19.57
N HIS A 107 29.37 -27.81 -19.23
CA HIS A 107 30.77 -27.68 -18.84
C HIS A 107 31.53 -26.97 -19.97
N GLU A 108 31.77 -25.67 -19.81
CA GLU A 108 32.78 -24.93 -20.58
C GLU A 108 33.98 -24.62 -19.66
N PRO A 109 35.22 -24.71 -20.15
CA PRO A 109 36.41 -24.67 -19.30
C PRO A 109 36.72 -23.24 -18.85
N PHE A 110 36.94 -23.08 -17.56
CA PHE A 110 37.28 -21.82 -16.90
C PHE A 110 38.68 -21.33 -17.37
N ALA A 111 38.73 -20.37 -18.28
CA ALA A 111 39.95 -19.64 -18.62
C ALA A 111 40.17 -18.50 -17.61
N GLY A 112 41.27 -18.61 -16.87
CA GLY A 112 41.58 -17.75 -15.73
C GLY A 112 41.76 -16.26 -16.08
N ALA A 113 41.23 -15.41 -15.20
CA ALA A 113 41.58 -14.00 -15.10
C ALA A 113 42.07 -13.68 -13.69
N ARG A 114 43.24 -13.06 -13.63
CA ARG A 114 43.99 -12.67 -12.42
C ARG A 114 43.31 -11.53 -11.64
N PRO A 115 43.57 -11.42 -10.32
CA PRO A 115 43.05 -10.35 -9.47
C PRO A 115 43.89 -9.06 -9.57
N GLY A 116 43.22 -7.90 -9.58
CA GLY A 116 43.83 -6.57 -9.40
C GLY A 116 43.70 -6.08 -7.94
N PRO A 117 44.62 -5.23 -7.47
CA PRO A 117 44.83 -4.99 -6.04
C PRO A 117 43.89 -3.94 -5.44
N GLY A 118 43.67 -4.09 -4.13
CA GLY A 118 42.78 -3.27 -3.32
C GLY A 118 43.27 -1.86 -3.03
N ARG A 119 42.34 -1.06 -2.54
CA ARG A 119 42.60 0.19 -1.81
C ARG A 119 41.77 0.21 -0.55
N SER A 120 42.46 0.06 0.57
CA SER A 120 42.03 0.50 1.90
C SER A 120 41.98 2.01 1.96
N GLY A 121 40.97 2.54 2.66
CA GLY A 121 40.89 3.91 3.11
C GLY A 121 39.92 3.98 4.27
N ALA A 122 40.47 3.83 5.48
CA ALA A 122 39.79 4.17 6.72
C ALA A 122 39.86 5.69 6.90
N ASP A 123 38.78 6.30 7.40
CA ASP A 123 38.94 7.41 8.33
C ASP A 123 37.76 7.49 9.31
N GLN A 124 38.10 7.80 10.56
CA GLN A 124 37.25 7.90 11.75
C GLN A 124 36.94 9.36 12.06
N GLY A 125 35.90 9.56 12.89
CA GLY A 125 35.58 10.82 13.56
C GLY A 125 34.27 11.40 13.02
N ASP A 126 33.34 11.90 13.83
CA ASP A 126 33.41 12.33 15.21
C ASP A 126 31.97 12.45 15.76
N GLN A 127 31.83 12.27 17.07
CA GLN A 127 30.58 12.46 17.81
C GLN A 127 30.39 13.93 18.13
N SER A 128 29.19 14.45 17.90
CA SER A 128 28.68 15.54 18.74
C SER A 128 27.16 15.52 18.74
N GLY A 129 26.61 15.20 19.91
CA GLY A 129 25.20 15.37 20.21
C GLY A 129 24.80 16.84 20.13
N VAL A 130 23.60 17.06 19.61
CA VAL A 130 22.91 18.35 19.71
C VAL A 130 21.50 18.04 20.22
N GLU A 131 21.20 18.72 21.33
CA GLU A 131 19.98 18.65 22.10
C GLU A 131 18.75 18.91 21.22
N GLN A 132 17.72 18.07 21.42
CA GLN A 132 16.40 18.20 20.83
C GLN A 132 15.71 19.46 21.37
N GLY A 133 15.83 20.55 20.63
CA GLY A 133 14.89 21.67 20.71
C GLY A 133 13.62 21.33 19.93
N ASP A 134 12.51 21.32 20.64
CA ASP A 134 11.14 21.16 20.14
C ASP A 134 10.86 22.20 19.04
N GLN A 135 10.86 21.76 17.77
CA GLN A 135 10.63 22.63 16.61
C GLN A 135 9.24 22.36 16.01
N PRO A 136 8.32 23.34 16.02
CA PRO A 136 6.96 23.17 15.50
C PRO A 136 6.89 22.88 13.98
N GLY A 137 7.99 23.08 13.24
CA GLY A 137 8.11 22.72 11.82
C GLY A 137 8.53 21.27 11.55
N ALA A 138 9.08 20.56 12.55
CA ALA A 138 9.42 19.13 12.43
C ALA A 138 8.15 18.28 12.54
N GLU A 139 7.27 18.60 13.52
CA GLU A 139 6.00 17.89 13.73
C GLU A 139 5.05 17.99 12.52
N GLN A 140 5.06 19.12 11.80
CA GLN A 140 4.27 19.34 10.59
C GLN A 140 4.71 18.40 9.46
N GLY A 141 6.02 18.37 9.16
CA GLY A 141 6.58 17.46 8.17
C GLY A 141 6.33 15.98 8.49
N ASP A 142 6.27 15.62 9.77
CA ASP A 142 6.03 14.25 10.22
C ASP A 142 4.58 13.80 9.98
N ALA A 143 3.59 14.69 10.11
CA ALA A 143 2.20 14.36 9.84
C ALA A 143 1.95 14.04 8.36
N LEU A 144 2.45 14.87 7.44
CA LEU A 144 2.35 14.59 6.00
C LEU A 144 3.17 13.36 5.61
N ARG A 145 4.34 13.15 6.23
CA ARG A 145 5.15 11.94 6.02
C ARG A 145 4.39 10.69 6.44
N ARG A 146 3.82 10.65 7.65
CA ARG A 146 3.00 9.52 8.14
C ARG A 146 1.80 9.25 7.26
N TRP A 147 1.10 10.31 6.83
CA TRP A 147 0.00 10.20 5.88
C TRP A 147 0.44 9.48 4.60
N LYS A 148 1.57 9.89 4.01
CA LYS A 148 2.11 9.26 2.79
C LYS A 148 2.58 7.83 3.03
N LEU A 149 3.32 7.57 4.11
CA LEU A 149 3.79 6.23 4.45
C LEU A 149 2.64 5.25 4.65
N GLY A 150 1.60 5.67 5.39
CA GLY A 150 0.44 4.82 5.62
C GLY A 150 -0.33 4.49 4.34
N HIS A 151 -0.42 5.43 3.39
CA HIS A 151 -0.98 5.15 2.08
C HIS A 151 -0.10 4.20 1.26
N GLN A 152 1.21 4.44 1.21
CA GLN A 152 2.16 3.54 0.53
C GLN A 152 2.08 2.11 1.08
N LEU A 153 2.02 1.97 2.41
CA LEU A 153 1.79 0.70 3.09
C LEU A 153 0.48 0.07 2.65
N PHE A 154 -0.62 0.83 2.67
CA PHE A 154 -1.93 0.36 2.22
C PHE A 154 -1.90 -0.15 0.77
N HIS A 155 -1.18 0.52 -0.14
CA HIS A 155 -0.99 0.04 -1.51
C HIS A 155 -0.26 -1.29 -1.60
N VAL A 156 0.84 -1.44 -0.86
CA VAL A 156 1.62 -2.67 -0.84
C VAL A 156 0.80 -3.83 -0.25
N LEU A 157 -0.01 -3.56 0.78
CA LEU A 157 -0.95 -4.52 1.33
C LEU A 157 -2.02 -4.91 0.30
N LEU A 158 -2.60 -3.96 -0.43
CA LEU A 158 -3.57 -4.26 -1.49
C LEU A 158 -2.97 -5.07 -2.64
N ALA A 159 -1.73 -4.79 -3.05
CA ALA A 159 -1.03 -5.59 -4.06
C ALA A 159 -0.79 -7.03 -3.56
N THR A 160 -0.45 -7.19 -2.29
CA THR A 160 -0.31 -8.49 -1.62
C THR A 160 -1.67 -9.22 -1.58
N MET A 161 -2.75 -8.53 -1.18
CA MET A 161 -4.11 -9.07 -1.18
C MET A 161 -4.55 -9.53 -2.57
N ASN A 162 -4.27 -8.75 -3.62
CA ASN A 162 -4.62 -9.12 -4.99
C ASN A 162 -3.92 -10.41 -5.42
N THR A 163 -2.66 -10.59 -5.03
CA THR A 163 -1.91 -11.83 -5.29
C THR A 163 -2.53 -13.01 -4.55
N VAL A 164 -2.81 -12.87 -3.26
CA VAL A 164 -3.47 -13.92 -2.46
C VAL A 164 -4.87 -14.22 -2.98
N LEU A 165 -5.61 -13.21 -3.45
CA LEU A 165 -6.93 -13.36 -4.06
C LEU A 165 -6.89 -14.22 -5.32
N ASP A 166 -5.92 -13.97 -6.20
CA ASP A 166 -5.74 -14.75 -7.42
C ASP A 166 -5.43 -16.21 -7.07
N GLU A 167 -4.51 -16.46 -6.13
CA GLU A 167 -4.19 -17.82 -5.63
C GLU A 167 -5.42 -18.51 -4.99
N THR A 168 -6.20 -17.77 -4.19
CA THR A 168 -7.40 -18.28 -3.51
C THR A 168 -8.52 -18.61 -4.51
N LEU A 169 -8.65 -17.81 -5.56
CA LEU A 169 -9.60 -18.06 -6.65
C LEU A 169 -9.22 -19.30 -7.45
N THR A 170 -7.93 -19.50 -7.74
CA THR A 170 -7.44 -20.73 -8.36
C THR A 170 -7.73 -21.94 -7.47
N ALA A 171 -7.47 -21.86 -6.16
CA ALA A 171 -7.80 -22.94 -5.23
C ALA A 171 -9.30 -23.28 -5.22
N ALA A 172 -10.19 -22.27 -5.31
CA ALA A 172 -11.63 -22.51 -5.43
C ALA A 172 -12.01 -23.20 -6.76
N GLN A 173 -11.40 -22.79 -7.87
CA GLN A 173 -11.63 -23.40 -9.20
C GLN A 173 -11.17 -24.86 -9.26
N ASP A 174 -10.05 -25.15 -8.61
CA ASP A 174 -9.44 -26.47 -8.58
C ASP A 174 -10.01 -27.37 -7.46
N ASN A 175 -11.06 -26.91 -6.76
CA ASN A 175 -11.69 -27.59 -5.61
C ASN A 175 -10.70 -27.97 -4.50
N GLN A 176 -9.69 -27.13 -4.26
CA GLN A 176 -8.69 -27.32 -3.22
C GLN A 176 -9.15 -26.69 -1.90
N GLY A 177 -10.10 -27.34 -1.21
CA GLY A 177 -10.72 -26.86 0.03
C GLY A 177 -9.72 -26.31 1.07
N PRO A 178 -8.67 -27.07 1.47
CA PRO A 178 -7.67 -26.58 2.43
C PRO A 178 -6.92 -25.32 1.96
N SER A 179 -6.52 -25.26 0.68
CA SER A 179 -5.84 -24.08 0.11
C SER A 179 -6.77 -22.86 0.07
N LEU A 180 -8.06 -23.07 -0.24
CA LEU A 180 -9.09 -22.04 -0.23
C LEU A 180 -9.30 -21.46 1.18
N VAL A 181 -9.41 -22.32 2.21
CA VAL A 181 -9.49 -21.90 3.62
C VAL A 181 -8.26 -21.08 4.00
N GLN A 182 -7.06 -21.58 3.69
CA GLN A 182 -5.81 -20.87 3.98
C GLN A 182 -5.76 -19.51 3.28
N GLY A 183 -6.18 -19.43 2.02
CA GLY A 183 -6.26 -18.19 1.26
C GLY A 183 -7.18 -17.15 1.91
N MET A 184 -8.38 -17.56 2.32
CA MET A 184 -9.33 -16.68 3.02
C MET A 184 -8.81 -16.20 4.37
N GLU A 185 -8.13 -17.05 5.14
CA GLU A 185 -7.50 -16.63 6.41
C GLU A 185 -6.35 -15.65 6.19
N ARG A 186 -5.53 -15.84 5.15
CA ARG A 186 -4.50 -14.86 4.78
C ARG A 186 -5.12 -13.51 4.39
N LEU A 187 -6.20 -13.52 3.62
CA LEU A 187 -6.94 -12.30 3.26
C LEU A 187 -7.53 -11.60 4.48
N ARG A 188 -8.05 -12.36 5.46
CA ARG A 188 -8.57 -11.82 6.72
C ARG A 188 -7.49 -11.05 7.45
N VAL A 189 -6.32 -11.66 7.63
CA VAL A 189 -5.17 -11.04 8.30
C VAL A 189 -4.69 -9.80 7.54
N LEU A 190 -4.63 -9.85 6.22
CA LEU A 190 -4.27 -8.69 5.41
C LEU A 190 -5.30 -7.55 5.56
N TYR A 191 -6.60 -7.85 5.72
CA TYR A 191 -7.62 -6.83 5.98
C TYR A 191 -7.45 -6.18 7.35
N ASP A 192 -7.11 -6.96 8.37
CA ASP A 192 -6.81 -6.44 9.70
C ASP A 192 -5.56 -5.51 9.62
N ALA A 193 -4.49 -5.93 8.94
CA ALA A 193 -3.31 -5.11 8.65
C ALA A 193 -3.63 -3.82 7.88
N ALA A 194 -4.49 -3.91 6.85
CA ALA A 194 -4.91 -2.74 6.06
C ALA A 194 -5.76 -1.77 6.87
N THR A 195 -6.55 -2.28 7.82
CA THR A 195 -7.30 -1.45 8.78
C THR A 195 -6.36 -0.71 9.70
N ALA A 196 -5.38 -1.40 10.28
CA ALA A 196 -4.35 -0.80 11.11
C ALA A 196 -3.50 0.23 10.34
N ALA A 197 -3.17 -0.04 9.07
CA ALA A 197 -2.46 0.90 8.20
C ALA A 197 -3.24 2.21 7.97
N MET A 198 -4.57 2.15 7.84
CA MET A 198 -5.40 3.36 7.78
C MET A 198 -5.42 4.11 9.11
N THR A 199 -5.51 3.40 10.25
CA THR A 199 -5.39 4.03 11.58
C THR A 199 -4.05 4.75 11.69
N TYR A 200 -2.95 4.07 11.36
CA TYR A 200 -1.60 4.61 11.33
C TYR A 200 -1.48 5.87 10.44
N ALA A 201 -1.96 5.80 9.19
CA ALA A 201 -1.91 6.94 8.26
C ALA A 201 -2.64 8.17 8.80
N SER A 202 -3.70 7.93 9.57
CA SER A 202 -4.58 8.95 10.12
C SER A 202 -4.18 9.40 11.52
N ASP A 203 -3.13 8.83 12.11
CA ASP A 203 -2.62 9.17 13.44
C ASP A 203 -1.85 10.50 13.44
N VAL A 204 -2.60 11.56 13.17
CA VAL A 204 -2.13 12.92 13.05
C VAL A 204 -3.14 13.87 13.70
N PRO A 205 -2.70 15.02 14.25
CA PRO A 205 -3.62 16.03 14.76
C PRO A 205 -4.60 16.50 13.67
N THR A 206 -5.86 16.75 14.06
CA THR A 206 -6.89 17.25 13.14
C THR A 206 -6.47 18.56 12.44
N ALA A 207 -5.76 19.44 13.15
CA ALA A 207 -5.22 20.68 12.60
C ALA A 207 -4.21 20.39 11.47
N ALA A 208 -3.23 19.50 11.69
CA ALA A 208 -2.28 19.09 10.65
C ALA A 208 -3.00 18.50 9.42
N TYR A 209 -4.09 17.75 9.62
CA TYR A 209 -4.90 17.28 8.49
C TYR A 209 -5.57 18.42 7.71
N GLN A 210 -6.19 19.40 8.38
CA GLN A 210 -6.91 20.49 7.70
C GLN A 210 -5.97 21.52 7.07
N ASP A 211 -4.83 21.79 7.70
CA ASP A 211 -3.97 22.90 7.37
C ASP A 211 -2.83 22.51 6.42
N GLU A 212 -2.45 21.22 6.40
CA GLU A 212 -1.34 20.72 5.58
C GLU A 212 -1.75 19.60 4.63
N ILE A 213 -2.25 18.48 5.17
CA ILE A 213 -2.50 17.27 4.37
C ILE A 213 -3.61 17.52 3.34
N ARG A 214 -4.77 18.01 3.77
CA ARG A 214 -5.93 18.22 2.89
C ARG A 214 -5.68 19.31 1.84
N PRO A 215 -5.06 20.46 2.15
CA PRO A 215 -4.68 21.44 1.13
C PRO A 215 -3.68 20.90 0.10
N SER A 216 -2.76 20.03 0.51
CA SER A 216 -1.82 19.39 -0.45
C SER A 216 -2.49 18.43 -1.43
N MET A 217 -3.71 17.96 -1.12
CA MET A 217 -4.57 17.15 -2.00
C MET A 217 -5.56 17.99 -2.82
N ARG A 218 -5.33 19.30 -2.99
CA ARG A 218 -6.14 20.22 -3.81
C ARG A 218 -5.27 20.96 -4.84
N PRO A 219 -5.88 21.62 -5.83
CA PRO A 219 -5.17 22.56 -6.69
C PRO A 219 -4.45 23.64 -5.86
N PRO A 220 -3.24 24.09 -6.27
CA PRO A 220 -2.54 23.74 -7.51
C PRO A 220 -1.66 22.47 -7.45
N PHE A 221 -1.62 21.76 -6.31
CA PHE A 221 -0.71 20.63 -6.11
C PHE A 221 -1.16 19.35 -6.82
N VAL A 222 -2.47 19.15 -6.88
CA VAL A 222 -3.14 18.08 -7.64
C VAL A 222 -4.40 18.62 -8.31
N GLY A 223 -4.90 17.92 -9.32
CA GLY A 223 -6.13 18.20 -10.02
C GLY A 223 -7.36 18.18 -9.11
N PRO A 224 -8.43 18.89 -9.53
CA PRO A 224 -9.65 18.93 -8.75
C PRO A 224 -10.29 17.54 -8.64
N GLY A 225 -10.87 17.24 -7.48
CA GLY A 225 -11.56 15.97 -7.24
C GLY A 225 -10.65 14.80 -6.82
N PHE A 226 -9.40 15.05 -6.45
CA PHE A 226 -8.49 14.04 -5.89
C PHE A 226 -9.16 13.15 -4.83
N SER A 227 -9.06 11.83 -4.99
CA SER A 227 -9.82 10.89 -4.17
C SER A 227 -9.22 9.49 -4.17
N GLY A 228 -9.42 8.76 -3.06
CA GLY A 228 -9.04 7.36 -2.91
C GLY A 228 -9.70 6.41 -3.92
N VAL A 229 -10.78 6.84 -4.61
CA VAL A 229 -11.40 6.02 -5.67
C VAL A 229 -10.50 5.81 -6.89
N PHE A 230 -9.44 6.61 -7.04
CA PHE A 230 -8.44 6.46 -8.10
C PHE A 230 -7.38 5.40 -7.79
N ASN A 231 -7.41 4.79 -6.59
CA ASN A 231 -6.55 3.68 -6.24
C ASN A 231 -6.89 2.42 -7.06
N ARG A 232 -6.00 2.07 -8.00
CA ARG A 232 -6.17 0.95 -8.93
C ARG A 232 -6.16 -0.41 -8.21
N GLU A 233 -5.29 -0.59 -7.23
CA GLU A 233 -5.16 -1.82 -6.45
C GLU A 233 -6.44 -2.13 -5.67
N HIS A 234 -7.04 -1.10 -5.07
CA HIS A 234 -8.29 -1.21 -4.33
C HIS A 234 -9.47 -1.62 -5.24
N ARG A 235 -9.52 -1.06 -6.46
CA ARG A 235 -10.51 -1.45 -7.47
C ARG A 235 -10.34 -2.92 -7.87
N ALA A 236 -9.10 -3.37 -8.12
CA ALA A 236 -8.80 -4.76 -8.45
C ALA A 236 -9.22 -5.70 -7.31
N MET A 237 -8.88 -5.35 -6.07
CA MET A 237 -9.24 -6.10 -4.86
C MET A 237 -10.76 -6.22 -4.71
N THR A 238 -11.50 -5.13 -4.88
CA THR A 238 -12.97 -5.13 -4.78
C THR A 238 -13.62 -6.04 -5.85
N ILE A 239 -13.06 -6.10 -7.05
CA ILE A 239 -13.50 -7.03 -8.09
C ILE A 239 -13.17 -8.48 -7.70
N GLY A 240 -11.95 -8.74 -7.23
CA GLY A 240 -11.50 -10.06 -6.77
C GLY A 240 -12.35 -10.61 -5.64
N MET A 241 -12.62 -9.81 -4.61
CA MET A 241 -13.49 -10.19 -3.49
C MET A 241 -14.90 -10.58 -3.93
N ARG A 242 -15.49 -9.84 -4.88
CA ARG A 242 -16.81 -10.21 -5.44
C ARG A 242 -16.77 -11.54 -6.20
N ARG A 243 -15.67 -11.82 -6.91
CA ARG A 243 -15.47 -13.11 -7.59
C ARG A 243 -15.31 -14.24 -6.56
N LEU A 244 -14.54 -14.02 -5.49
CA LEU A 244 -14.31 -15.02 -4.46
C LEU A 244 -15.61 -15.39 -3.75
N ARG A 245 -16.44 -14.41 -3.34
CA ARG A 245 -17.75 -14.69 -2.73
C ARG A 245 -18.65 -15.54 -3.63
N ARG A 246 -18.64 -15.26 -4.93
CA ARG A 246 -19.39 -16.07 -5.90
C ARG A 246 -18.81 -17.47 -5.99
N ALA A 247 -17.49 -17.61 -6.12
CA ALA A 247 -16.83 -18.90 -6.18
C ALA A 247 -17.13 -19.77 -4.96
N VAL A 248 -17.06 -19.19 -3.75
CA VAL A 248 -17.40 -19.88 -2.48
C VAL A 248 -18.87 -20.32 -2.44
N LYS A 249 -19.79 -19.48 -2.93
CA LYS A 249 -21.22 -19.81 -3.00
C LYS A 249 -21.50 -20.97 -3.98
N ASP A 250 -20.75 -21.02 -5.07
CA ASP A 250 -20.97 -21.95 -6.18
C ASP A 250 -20.15 -23.25 -6.03
N LEU A 251 -19.51 -23.47 -4.87
CA LEU A 251 -18.69 -24.67 -4.63
C LEU A 251 -19.53 -25.96 -4.65
N PRO A 252 -19.04 -27.03 -5.30
CA PRO A 252 -19.63 -28.36 -5.17
C PRO A 252 -19.66 -28.84 -3.70
N PRO A 253 -20.65 -29.65 -3.30
CA PRO A 253 -20.67 -30.28 -1.97
C PRO A 253 -19.41 -31.11 -1.65
N GLU A 254 -18.74 -31.61 -2.69
CA GLU A 254 -17.54 -32.47 -2.65
C GLU A 254 -16.22 -31.70 -2.37
N THR A 255 -16.25 -30.36 -2.30
CA THR A 255 -15.04 -29.49 -2.26
C THR A 255 -14.18 -29.64 -1.00
N GLY A 256 -14.62 -30.43 -0.01
CA GLY A 256 -13.89 -30.73 1.21
C GLY A 256 -14.59 -30.16 2.46
N PRO A 257 -13.86 -29.58 3.42
CA PRO A 257 -14.39 -29.26 4.75
C PRO A 257 -15.35 -28.06 4.71
N VAL A 258 -16.61 -28.31 4.36
CA VAL A 258 -17.65 -27.28 4.16
C VAL A 258 -17.78 -26.32 5.35
N ASP A 259 -17.67 -26.83 6.57
CA ASP A 259 -17.78 -26.01 7.79
C ASP A 259 -16.58 -25.06 7.96
N GLU A 260 -15.36 -25.52 7.66
CA GLU A 260 -14.16 -24.69 7.71
C GLU A 260 -14.19 -23.60 6.63
N ILE A 261 -14.63 -23.95 5.41
CA ILE A 261 -14.81 -22.99 4.31
C ILE A 261 -15.82 -21.92 4.71
N ARG A 262 -16.95 -22.32 5.30
CA ARG A 262 -17.97 -21.37 5.78
C ARG A 262 -17.45 -20.47 6.89
N HIS A 263 -16.74 -21.03 7.86
CA HIS A 263 -16.15 -20.27 8.96
C HIS A 263 -15.14 -19.23 8.47
N ALA A 264 -14.22 -19.63 7.58
CA ALA A 264 -13.23 -18.74 7.00
C ALA A 264 -13.87 -17.63 6.15
N ALA A 265 -14.92 -17.95 5.37
CA ALA A 265 -15.66 -16.95 4.61
C ALA A 265 -16.35 -15.91 5.51
N LEU A 266 -17.02 -16.34 6.58
CA LEU A 266 -17.65 -15.44 7.55
C LEU A 266 -16.61 -14.57 8.27
N SER A 267 -15.47 -15.14 8.63
CA SER A 267 -14.37 -14.42 9.29
C SER A 267 -13.75 -13.37 8.38
N LEU A 268 -13.60 -13.67 7.08
CA LEU A 268 -13.13 -12.74 6.07
C LEU A 268 -14.14 -11.60 5.84
N ASP A 269 -15.43 -11.90 5.73
CA ASP A 269 -16.47 -10.87 5.59
C ASP A 269 -16.52 -9.94 6.82
N ALA A 270 -16.33 -10.48 8.03
CA ALA A 270 -16.23 -9.70 9.24
C ALA A 270 -15.01 -8.75 9.22
N ALA A 271 -13.85 -9.20 8.75
CA ALA A 271 -12.66 -8.36 8.62
C ALA A 271 -12.85 -7.25 7.57
N GLN A 272 -13.47 -7.55 6.42
CA GLN A 272 -13.81 -6.52 5.44
C GLN A 272 -14.80 -5.49 5.99
N SER A 273 -15.79 -5.93 6.77
CA SER A 273 -16.74 -5.03 7.43
C SER A 273 -16.03 -4.09 8.41
N ARG A 274 -15.14 -4.62 9.26
CA ARG A 274 -14.32 -3.80 10.18
C ARG A 274 -13.47 -2.78 9.43
N ASN A 275 -12.83 -3.19 8.33
CA ASN A 275 -12.04 -2.30 7.48
C ASN A 275 -12.88 -1.14 6.93
N HIS A 276 -14.07 -1.45 6.41
CA HIS A 276 -14.99 -0.43 5.90
C HIS A 276 -15.46 0.53 7.00
N SER A 277 -15.90 0.02 8.15
CA SER A 277 -16.31 0.86 9.28
C SER A 277 -15.16 1.71 9.81
N GLY A 278 -13.94 1.18 9.87
CA GLY A 278 -12.74 1.92 10.25
C GLY A 278 -12.46 3.09 9.29
N HIS A 279 -12.51 2.84 7.99
CA HIS A 279 -12.36 3.87 6.97
C HIS A 279 -13.41 4.98 7.09
N VAL A 280 -14.68 4.64 7.33
CA VAL A 280 -15.76 5.61 7.54
C VAL A 280 -15.47 6.51 8.75
N LYS A 281 -15.10 5.92 9.90
CA LYS A 281 -14.75 6.69 11.11
C LYS A 281 -13.58 7.65 10.89
N ILE A 282 -12.56 7.22 10.15
CA ILE A 282 -11.43 8.08 9.79
C ILE A 282 -11.91 9.24 8.91
N CYS A 283 -12.74 8.97 7.90
CA CYS A 283 -13.32 10.00 7.05
C CYS A 283 -14.15 11.01 7.84
N GLU A 284 -14.96 10.57 8.80
CA GLU A 284 -15.77 11.44 9.67
C GLU A 284 -14.88 12.34 10.53
N ARG A 285 -13.81 11.80 11.12
CA ARG A 285 -12.84 12.60 11.90
C ARG A 285 -12.11 13.62 11.04
N CYS A 286 -11.63 13.20 9.87
CA CYS A 286 -10.84 14.03 8.97
C CYS A 286 -11.71 15.06 8.21
N VAL A 287 -12.98 14.76 7.93
CA VAL A 287 -13.89 15.65 7.21
C VAL A 287 -15.29 15.58 7.83
N PRO A 288 -15.53 16.27 8.96
CA PRO A 288 -16.82 16.19 9.67
C PRO A 288 -18.04 16.59 8.83
N SER A 289 -17.86 17.43 7.81
CA SER A 289 -18.93 17.83 6.88
C SER A 289 -19.33 16.73 5.88
N GLY A 290 -18.59 15.62 5.82
CA GLY A 290 -18.83 14.49 4.90
C GLY A 290 -18.57 14.80 3.40
N THR A 291 -18.19 16.03 3.06
CA THR A 291 -17.96 16.45 1.67
C THR A 291 -16.55 16.08 1.21
N SER A 292 -16.43 14.98 0.46
CA SER A 292 -15.17 14.62 -0.20
C SER A 292 -14.80 15.63 -1.28
N LEU A 293 -13.50 15.73 -1.60
CA LEU A 293 -13.00 16.61 -2.66
C LEU A 293 -13.64 16.30 -4.02
N LEU A 294 -13.86 15.01 -4.30
CA LEU A 294 -14.56 14.56 -5.49
C LEU A 294 -16.02 15.04 -5.53
N ARG A 295 -16.78 14.86 -4.43
CA ARG A 295 -18.17 15.33 -4.37
C ARG A 295 -18.26 16.85 -4.51
N HIS A 296 -17.35 17.58 -3.88
CA HIS A 296 -17.26 19.02 -3.99
C HIS A 296 -17.00 19.46 -5.45
N HIS A 297 -16.03 18.83 -6.12
CA HIS A 297 -15.72 19.13 -7.52
C HIS A 297 -16.89 18.82 -8.47
N LEU A 298 -17.56 17.67 -8.29
CA LEU A 298 -18.72 17.30 -9.10
C LEU A 298 -19.87 18.30 -8.91
N ALA A 299 -20.14 18.73 -7.67
CA ALA A 299 -21.17 19.72 -7.38
C ALA A 299 -20.87 21.09 -8.01
N GLN A 300 -19.59 21.47 -8.11
CA GLN A 300 -19.15 22.71 -8.75
C GLN A 300 -19.13 22.64 -10.29
N SER A 301 -19.08 21.44 -10.86
CA SER A 301 -19.00 21.20 -12.30
C SER A 301 -20.36 20.89 -12.95
N SER A 302 -21.41 20.70 -12.15
CA SER A 302 -22.78 20.62 -12.67
C SER A 302 -23.16 21.97 -13.28
N PRO A 303 -23.66 22.01 -14.53
CA PRO A 303 -24.11 23.26 -15.13
C PRO A 303 -25.20 23.88 -14.24
N ARG A 304 -25.02 25.14 -13.86
CA ARG A 304 -26.14 25.94 -13.38
C ARG A 304 -27.14 25.98 -14.53
N GLU A 305 -28.35 25.46 -14.34
CA GLU A 305 -29.47 25.82 -15.19
C GLU A 305 -29.55 27.35 -15.16
N GLU A 306 -29.16 27.99 -16.27
CA GLU A 306 -29.39 29.41 -16.45
C GLU A 306 -30.91 29.61 -16.37
N PRO A 307 -31.40 30.56 -15.56
CA PRO A 307 -32.82 30.88 -15.57
C PRO A 307 -33.18 31.29 -16.99
N LEU A 308 -34.09 30.53 -17.61
CA LEU A 308 -34.77 30.92 -18.84
C LEU A 308 -35.24 32.37 -18.65
N CYS A 309 -34.59 33.30 -19.37
CA CYS A 309 -35.10 34.64 -19.50
C CYS A 309 -36.47 34.53 -20.18
N ASP A 310 -37.54 34.73 -19.41
CA ASP A 310 -38.85 35.05 -19.96
C ASP A 310 -38.70 36.29 -20.85
N SER A 311 -38.94 36.10 -22.16
CA SER A 311 -39.11 37.15 -23.16
C SER A 311 -40.56 37.15 -23.62
#